data_AF-A0A9E4BAJ0-F1
#
_entry.id   AF-A0A9E4BAJ0-F1
#
_cell.length_a   1.000
_cell.length_b   1.000
_cell.length_c   1.000
_cell.angle_alpha   90.00
_cell.angle_beta   90.00
_cell.angle_gamma   90.00
#
_symmetry.space_group_name_H-M   'P 1'
#
loop_
_entity.id
_entity.type
_entity.pdbx_description
1 polymer ?
#
loop_
_entity_poly.entity_id
_entity_poly.type
_entity_poly.pdbx_seq_one_letter_code
_entity_poly.pdbx_strand_id
1 'polypeptide(L)'
;MPDRLSLLTARDLQMSLASAVRERRRLHRLSRRALALDSTVPPPTIKRFETTGEISLRQFLLLWQCVDRLDRIAALCNPPQARPKSIDDVLADDVTSP
;
A
#
# COMPACT_ATOMS: atom_id res chain seq x y z
N MET A 1 -15.85 -18.85 -10.73
CA MET A 1 -14.64 -18.00 -10.72
C MET A 1 -15.08 -16.59 -10.41
N PRO A 2 -14.41 -15.84 -9.51
CA PRO A 2 -14.78 -14.45 -9.29
C PRO A 2 -14.67 -13.70 -10.61
N ASP A 3 -15.61 -12.80 -10.85
CA ASP A 3 -15.68 -11.99 -12.06
C ASP A 3 -14.40 -11.14 -12.16
N ARG A 4 -13.52 -11.49 -13.11
CA ARG A 4 -12.20 -10.87 -13.30
C ARG A 4 -12.23 -9.70 -14.28
N LEU A 5 -13.42 -9.24 -14.66
CA LEU A 5 -13.60 -8.11 -15.58
C LEU A 5 -13.36 -6.79 -14.85
N SER A 6 -12.11 -6.55 -14.47
CA SER A 6 -11.64 -5.23 -14.05
C SER A 6 -10.88 -4.58 -15.19
N LEU A 7 -11.19 -3.32 -15.49
CA LEU A 7 -10.41 -2.50 -16.41
C LEU A 7 -9.10 -2.02 -15.78
N LEU A 8 -8.92 -2.23 -14.47
CA LEU A 8 -7.69 -1.91 -13.76
C LEU A 8 -6.60 -2.89 -14.16
N THR A 9 -5.58 -2.40 -14.85
CA THR A 9 -4.41 -3.22 -15.19
C THR A 9 -3.41 -3.24 -14.04
N ALA A 10 -2.51 -4.23 -14.06
CA ALA A 10 -1.36 -4.25 -13.14
C ALA A 10 -0.52 -2.97 -13.26
N ARG A 11 -0.45 -2.39 -14.46
CA ARG A 11 0.29 -1.15 -14.73
C ARG A 11 -0.34 0.04 -14.02
N ASP A 12 -1.67 0.15 -14.08
CA ASP A 12 -2.41 1.23 -13.41
C ASP A 12 -2.21 1.18 -11.90
N LEU A 13 -2.24 -0.02 -11.32
CA LEU A 13 -1.98 -0.22 -9.90
C LEU A 13 -0.54 0.13 -9.52
N GLN A 14 0.45 -0.28 -10.29
CA GLN A 14 1.86 0.08 -10.07
C GLN A 14 2.06 1.61 -10.05
N MET A 15 1.47 2.32 -11.02
CA MET A 15 1.56 3.78 -11.09
C MET A 15 0.82 4.45 -9.93
N SER A 16 -0.34 3.92 -9.53
CA SER A 16 -1.09 4.40 -8.37
C SER A 16 -0.28 4.25 -7.08
N LEU A 17 0.36 3.08 -6.86
CA LEU A 17 1.23 2.85 -5.71
C LEU A 17 2.45 3.78 -5.72
N ALA A 18 3.06 4.00 -6.88
CA ALA A 18 4.18 4.92 -7.03
C ALA A 18 3.80 6.38 -6.73
N SER A 19 2.64 6.84 -7.22
CA SER A 19 2.12 8.18 -6.91
C SER A 19 1.87 8.31 -5.41
N ALA A 20 1.23 7.31 -4.80
CA ALA A 20 0.89 7.32 -3.40
C ALA A 20 2.15 7.39 -2.49
N VAL A 21 3.23 6.67 -2.82
CA VAL A 21 4.51 6.79 -2.10
C VAL A 21 5.14 8.17 -2.31
N ARG A 22 5.15 8.67 -3.55
CA ARG A 22 5.72 9.98 -3.90
C ARG A 22 5.02 11.13 -3.19
N GLU A 23 3.69 11.10 -3.13
CA GLU A 23 2.86 12.10 -2.45
C GLU A 23 3.12 12.11 -0.96
N ARG A 24 3.09 10.94 -0.30
CA ARG A 24 3.41 10.85 1.14
C ARG A 24 4.83 11.30 1.45
N ARG A 25 5.81 10.91 0.63
CA ARG A 25 7.19 11.41 0.76
C ARG A 25 7.25 12.94 0.73
N ARG A 26 6.50 13.58 -0.17
CA ARG A 26 6.41 15.05 -0.28
C ARG A 26 5.70 15.67 0.91
N LEU A 27 4.63 15.05 1.41
CA LEU A 27 3.92 15.48 2.62
C LEU A 27 4.84 15.48 3.84
N HIS A 28 5.67 14.44 3.98
CA HIS A 28 6.71 14.34 5.01
C HIS A 28 7.95 15.21 4.72
N ARG A 29 7.97 15.99 3.63
CA ARG A 29 9.09 16.84 3.18
C ARG A 29 10.40 16.08 2.97
N LEU A 30 10.33 14.78 2.71
CA LEU A 30 11.51 13.95 2.48
C LEU A 30 11.99 14.13 1.04
N SER A 31 13.28 14.42 0.87
CA SER A 31 13.92 14.28 -0.45
C SER A 31 14.10 12.79 -0.78
N ARG A 32 14.41 12.45 -2.05
CA ARG A 32 14.79 11.06 -2.38
C ARG A 32 16.05 10.60 -1.65
N ARG A 33 16.98 11.52 -1.36
CA ARG A 33 18.18 11.21 -0.57
C ARG A 33 17.83 10.94 0.89
N ALA A 34 16.94 11.73 1.47
CA ALA A 34 16.47 11.51 2.84
C ALA A 34 15.76 10.16 2.97
N LEU A 35 14.79 9.88 2.08
CA LEU A 35 14.10 8.59 2.08
C LEU A 35 15.05 7.40 1.83
N ALA A 36 16.10 7.59 1.03
CA ALA A 36 17.11 6.55 0.81
C ALA A 36 17.91 6.21 2.07
N LEU A 37 18.18 7.19 2.95
CA LEU A 37 18.87 6.95 4.22
C LEU A 37 18.01 6.08 5.14
N ASP A 38 16.72 6.40 5.25
CA ASP A 38 15.80 5.69 6.15
C ASP A 38 15.45 4.28 5.63
N SER A 39 15.18 4.17 4.32
CA SER A 39 14.71 2.91 3.70
C SER A 39 15.84 1.99 3.25
N THR A 40 17.09 2.47 3.19
CA THR A 40 18.25 1.82 2.54
C THR A 40 18.09 1.55 1.03
N VAL A 41 17.05 2.10 0.40
CA VAL A 41 16.82 1.97 -1.04
C VAL A 41 17.54 3.11 -1.78
N PRO A 42 18.42 2.84 -2.77
CA PRO A 42 19.20 3.87 -3.43
C PRO A 42 18.35 4.96 -4.11
N PRO A 43 18.76 6.25 -4.08
CA PRO A 43 18.01 7.33 -4.73
C PRO A 43 17.69 7.10 -6.22
N PRO A 44 18.57 6.48 -7.05
CA PRO A 44 18.24 6.12 -8.43
C PRO A 44 17.08 5.12 -8.53
N THR A 45 17.01 4.16 -7.61
CA THR A 45 15.92 3.18 -7.53
C THR A 45 14.61 3.86 -7.14
N ILE A 46 14.64 4.75 -6.14
CA ILE A 46 13.46 5.56 -5.76
C ILE A 46 12.98 6.40 -6.94
N LYS A 47 13.91 7.07 -7.66
CA LYS A 47 13.57 7.85 -8.86
C LYS A 47 12.92 6.98 -9.94
N ARG A 48 13.48 5.80 -10.23
CA ARG A 48 12.91 4.85 -11.20
C ARG A 48 11.50 4.47 -10.79
N PHE A 49 11.33 3.98 -9.56
CA PHE A 49 10.01 3.61 -9.03
C PHE A 49 8.98 4.73 -9.14
N GLU A 50 9.30 5.94 -8.69
CA GLU A 50 8.38 7.08 -8.75
C GLU A 50 8.03 7.53 -10.18
N THR A 51 8.85 7.17 -11.16
CA THR A 51 8.66 7.57 -12.57
C THR A 51 7.99 6.47 -13.38
N THR A 52 8.38 5.22 -13.13
CA THR A 52 8.01 4.07 -13.94
C THR A 52 7.13 3.06 -13.21
N GLY A 53 6.90 3.19 -11.91
CA GLY A 53 6.16 2.20 -11.12
C GLY A 53 6.90 0.88 -10.88
N GLU A 54 8.13 0.73 -11.39
CA GLU A 54 8.89 -0.52 -11.31
C GLU A 54 9.83 -0.54 -10.10
N ILE A 55 9.68 -1.58 -9.28
CA ILE A 55 10.52 -1.85 -8.11
C ILE A 55 10.32 -3.31 -7.68
N SER A 56 11.26 -3.87 -6.90
CA SER A 56 11.00 -5.16 -6.22
C SER A 56 10.02 -4.99 -5.06
N LEU A 57 9.26 -6.04 -4.74
CA LEU A 57 8.33 -6.01 -3.59
C LEU A 57 9.04 -5.66 -2.28
N ARG A 58 10.21 -6.25 -2.02
CA ARG A 58 11.01 -5.95 -0.81
C ARG A 58 11.31 -4.45 -0.70
N GLN A 59 11.83 -3.84 -1.76
CA GLN A 59 12.16 -2.42 -1.73
C GLN A 59 10.91 -1.54 -1.65
N PHE A 60 9.81 -1.94 -2.28
CA PHE A 60 8.53 -1.25 -2.11
C PHE A 60 8.09 -1.21 -0.64
N LEU A 61 8.13 -2.34 0.07
CA LEU A 61 7.78 -2.41 1.49
C LEU A 61 8.71 -1.55 2.36
N LEU A 62 10.02 -1.53 2.05
CA LEU A 62 10.99 -0.65 2.71
C LEU A 62 10.68 0.85 2.48
N LEU A 63 10.21 1.24 1.29
CA LEU A 63 9.76 2.61 1.06
C LEU A 63 8.46 2.90 1.79
N TRP A 64 7.50 1.96 1.74
CA TRP A 64 6.18 2.13 2.33
C TRP A 64 6.26 2.36 3.83
N GLN A 65 7.00 1.54 4.57
CA GLN A 65 7.15 1.68 6.03
C GLN A 65 7.76 3.01 6.47
N CYS A 66 8.50 3.69 5.59
CA CYS A 66 9.06 5.01 5.87
C CYS A 66 8.07 6.15 5.61
N VAL A 67 7.03 5.93 4.79
CA VAL A 67 6.08 6.98 4.40
C VAL A 67 4.65 6.76 4.90
N ASP A 68 4.31 5.54 5.31
CA ASP A 68 3.03 5.13 5.88
C ASP A 68 3.20 3.84 6.72
N ARG A 69 2.11 3.40 7.33
CA ARG A 69 2.04 2.21 8.16
C ARG A 69 1.94 0.92 7.33
N LEU A 70 2.70 -0.11 7.70
CA LEU A 70 2.69 -1.42 7.03
C LEU A 70 1.39 -2.21 7.26
N ASP A 71 0.66 -1.97 8.34
CA ASP A 71 -0.64 -2.63 8.60
C ASP A 71 -1.65 -2.41 7.47
N ARG A 72 -1.61 -1.26 6.79
CA ARG A 72 -2.44 -0.99 5.60
C ARG A 72 -2.16 -1.95 4.45
N ILE A 73 -0.91 -2.38 4.28
CA ILE A 73 -0.54 -3.41 3.29
C ILE A 73 -0.88 -4.79 3.82
N ALA A 74 -0.62 -5.05 5.11
CA ALA A 74 -0.92 -6.34 5.73
C ALA A 74 -2.41 -6.71 5.61
N ALA A 75 -3.30 -5.71 5.60
CA ALA A 75 -4.73 -5.89 5.36
C ALA A 75 -5.06 -6.59 4.03
N LEU A 76 -4.19 -6.49 3.02
CA LEU A 76 -4.36 -7.18 1.72
C LEU A 76 -4.17 -8.70 1.83
N CYS A 77 -3.49 -9.18 2.88
CA CYS A 77 -3.27 -10.60 3.13
C CYS A 77 -4.45 -11.24 3.88
N ASN A 78 -5.37 -10.44 4.41
CA ASN A 78 -6.53 -10.95 5.13
C ASN A 78 -7.60 -11.42 4.15
N PRO A 79 -8.35 -12.49 4.48
CA PRO A 79 -9.52 -12.85 3.70
C PRO A 79 -10.49 -11.66 3.66
N PRO A 80 -11.24 -11.49 2.55
CA PRO A 80 -12.29 -10.49 2.51
C PRO A 80 -13.21 -10.71 3.69
N GLN A 81 -13.38 -9.68 4.52
CA GLN A 81 -14.26 -9.75 5.68
C GLN A 81 -15.65 -10.19 5.23
N ALA A 82 -16.20 -11.20 5.90
CA ALA A 82 -17.57 -11.63 5.64
C ALA A 82 -18.47 -10.43 5.89
N ARG A 83 -19.23 -10.01 4.86
CA ARG A 83 -20.25 -8.98 5.09
C ARG A 83 -21.29 -9.60 6.04
N PRO A 84 -21.68 -8.90 7.12
CA PRO A 84 -22.75 -9.36 7.99
C PRO A 84 -23.99 -9.57 7.13
N LYS A 85 -24.63 -10.72 7.28
CA LYS A 85 -25.79 -11.12 6.46
C LYS A 85 -27.11 -10.78 7.15
N SER A 86 -27.06 -10.52 8.46
CA SER A 86 -28.19 -10.08 9.27
C SER A 86 -27.81 -8.89 10.15
N ILE A 87 -28.82 -8.17 10.65
CA ILE A 87 -28.69 -7.17 11.71
C ILE A 87 -28.13 -7.82 12.98
N ASP A 88 -28.48 -9.08 13.25
CA ASP A 88 -27.95 -9.83 14.40
C ASP A 88 -26.43 -10.03 14.33
N ASP A 89 -25.88 -10.23 13.11
CA ASP A 89 -24.43 -10.37 12.91
C ASP A 89 -23.69 -9.06 13.22
N VAL A 90 -24.31 -7.91 12.93
CA VAL A 90 -23.74 -6.57 13.22
C VAL A 90 -23.69 -6.33 14.74
N LEU A 91 -24.74 -6.73 15.45
CA LEU A 91 -24.82 -6.57 16.91
C LEU A 91 -23.83 -7.48 17.66
N ALA A 92 -23.46 -8.63 17.10
CA ALA A 92 -22.49 -9.56 17.69
C ALA A 92 -21.02 -9.08 17.56
N ASP A 93 -20.70 -8.38 16.47
CA ASP A 93 -19.37 -7.79 16.27
C ASP A 93 -19.06 -6.67 17.28
N ASP A 94 -20.06 -5.88 17.68
CA ASP A 94 -19.91 -4.81 18.70
C ASP A 94 -19.64 -5.35 20.12
N VAL A 95 -20.11 -6.57 20.44
CA VAL A 95 -19.95 -7.19 21.77
C VAL A 95 -18.56 -7.83 21.95
N THR A 96 -17.81 -8.03 20.87
CA THR A 96 -16.52 -8.76 20.88
C THR A 96 -15.29 -7.84 20.69
N SER A 97 -15.46 -6.51 20.74
CA SER A 97 -14.33 -5.58 20.79
C SER A 97 -13.90 -5.30 22.25
N PRO A 98 -12.64 -5.59 22.65
CA PRO A 98 -12.09 -5.13 23.94
C PRO A 98 -11.77 -3.62 23.95
#